data_AF-W2WHF0-F1
#
_entry.id   AF-W2WHF0-F1
#
_cell.length_a   1.000
_cell.length_b   1.000
_cell.length_c   1.000
_cell.angle_alpha   90.00
_cell.angle_beta   90.00
_cell.angle_gamma   90.00
#
_symmetry.space_group_name_H-M   'P 1'
#
loop_
_entity.id
_entity.type
_entity.pdbx_description
1 polymer ?
#
loop_
_entity_poly.entity_id
_entity_poly.type
_entity_poly.pdbx_seq_one_letter_code
_entity_poly.pdbx_strand_id
1 'polypeptide(L)'
;MDQLLLANQLLRDNIAAVKARKAAGGEADTNPTLADLERSHVLFVNAHHKPYVAIAFQYFKVSANNVTLGSDVSISIPQYGDFFADMVANVVIRAPTTSYSGGFGDDSDCVIYRHCDYPGERIFDEVRFEVNSNPIDSYTSETYVLHRQFNVPQDKLAAWKRCMGQETPMQARDFLQETGGTKAPVTKHTKTEIYNGYQTFKETHNDLNLWIPLLFWFNTDIRLAFPSVS
;
A
#
# COMPACT_ATOMS: atom_id res chain seq x y z
N MET A 1 25.05 -25.73 -25.23
CA MET A 1 24.18 -24.85 -24.41
C MET A 1 24.38 -25.14 -22.93
N ASP A 2 24.29 -26.40 -22.48
CA ASP A 2 24.54 -26.79 -21.08
C ASP A 2 25.91 -26.40 -20.52
N GLN A 3 26.98 -26.45 -21.33
CA GLN A 3 28.31 -26.00 -20.90
C GLN A 3 28.38 -24.51 -20.56
N LEU A 4 27.53 -23.67 -21.17
CA LEU A 4 27.51 -22.23 -20.93
C LEU A 4 26.55 -21.85 -19.80
N LEU A 5 25.51 -22.67 -19.55
CA LEU A 5 24.49 -22.39 -18.54
C LEU A 5 24.82 -23.01 -17.18
N LEU A 6 25.28 -24.26 -17.17
CA LEU A 6 25.58 -25.01 -15.93
C LEU A 6 27.07 -25.10 -15.65
N ALA A 7 27.92 -25.07 -16.69
CA ALA A 7 29.37 -25.17 -16.59
C ALA A 7 29.86 -26.31 -15.67
N ASN A 8 29.16 -27.44 -15.62
CA ASN A 8 29.42 -28.55 -14.70
C ASN A 8 30.88 -29.06 -14.72
N GLN A 9 31.54 -28.99 -15.88
CA GLN A 9 32.95 -29.37 -15.98
C GLN A 9 33.84 -28.37 -15.21
N LEU A 10 33.63 -27.07 -15.40
CA LEU A 10 34.34 -26.02 -14.67
C LEU A 10 34.07 -26.11 -13.16
N LEU A 11 32.84 -26.42 -12.75
CA LEU A 11 32.50 -26.66 -11.34
C LEU A 11 33.33 -27.81 -10.76
N ARG A 12 33.40 -28.95 -11.46
CA ARG A 12 34.17 -30.12 -11.03
C ARG A 12 35.66 -29.80 -10.95
N ASP A 13 36.18 -29.09 -11.94
CA ASP A 13 37.58 -28.69 -11.98
C ASP A 13 37.93 -27.73 -10.82
N ASN A 14 37.04 -26.77 -10.52
CA ASN A 14 37.17 -25.87 -9.38
C ASN A 14 37.11 -26.62 -8.04
N ILE A 15 36.19 -27.58 -7.89
CA ILE A 15 36.10 -28.42 -6.68
C ILE A 15 37.41 -29.20 -6.48
N ALA A 16 37.94 -29.80 -7.55
CA ALA A 16 39.19 -30.56 -7.49
C ALA A 16 40.38 -29.64 -7.14
N ALA A 17 40.47 -28.47 -7.75
CA ALA A 17 41.53 -27.49 -7.48
C ALA A 17 41.51 -26.98 -6.04
N VAL A 18 40.32 -26.67 -5.49
CA VAL A 18 40.17 -26.23 -4.10
C VAL A 18 40.55 -27.33 -3.13
N LYS A 19 40.13 -28.58 -3.38
CA LYS A 19 40.51 -29.75 -2.56
C LYS A 19 42.02 -29.95 -2.53
N ALA A 20 42.67 -29.91 -3.70
CA ALA A 20 44.13 -30.05 -3.81
C ALA A 20 44.87 -28.94 -3.05
N ARG A 21 44.41 -27.69 -3.18
CA ARG A 21 44.99 -26.53 -2.48
C ARG A 21 44.88 -26.66 -0.95
N LYS A 22 43.71 -27.03 -0.44
CA LYS A 22 43.47 -27.21 1.00
C LYS A 22 44.26 -28.37 1.59
N ALA A 23 44.37 -29.48 0.86
CA ALA A 23 45.19 -30.63 1.23
C ALA A 23 46.68 -30.26 1.31
N ALA A 24 47.20 -29.51 0.33
CA ALA A 24 48.58 -29.02 0.34
C ALA A 24 48.84 -28.01 1.48
N GLY A 25 47.82 -27.26 1.89
CA GLY A 25 47.86 -26.34 3.04
C GLY A 25 47.75 -27.02 4.41
N GLY A 26 47.53 -28.34 4.47
CA GLY A 26 47.38 -29.08 5.73
C GLY A 26 46.07 -28.81 6.48
N GLU A 27 45.02 -28.32 5.81
CA GLU A 27 43.70 -28.15 6.43
C GLU A 27 43.06 -29.49 6.79
N ALA A 28 42.43 -29.57 7.98
CA ALA A 28 41.77 -30.79 8.44
C ALA A 28 40.54 -31.18 7.60
N ASP A 29 39.78 -30.19 7.09
CA ASP A 29 38.71 -30.41 6.12
C ASP A 29 39.10 -29.85 4.76
N THR A 30 39.33 -30.76 3.82
CA THR A 30 39.72 -30.42 2.45
C THR A 30 38.53 -30.08 1.55
N ASN A 31 37.30 -30.26 2.01
CA ASN A 31 36.13 -29.95 1.19
C ASN A 31 36.02 -28.44 0.91
N PRO A 32 35.53 -28.05 -0.29
CA PRO A 32 35.27 -26.66 -0.61
C PRO A 32 34.21 -26.07 0.31
N THR A 33 34.38 -24.80 0.70
CA THR A 33 33.33 -24.07 1.41
C THR A 33 32.25 -23.61 0.42
N LEU A 34 31.06 -23.24 0.91
CA LEU A 34 30.03 -22.63 0.06
C LEU A 34 30.55 -21.36 -0.62
N ALA A 35 31.37 -20.57 0.06
CA ALA A 35 31.99 -19.38 -0.51
C ALA A 35 32.94 -19.70 -1.68
N ASP A 36 33.63 -20.85 -1.67
CA ASP A 36 34.47 -21.27 -2.79
C ASP A 36 33.63 -21.68 -4.02
N LEU A 37 32.45 -22.26 -3.79
CA LEU A 37 31.52 -22.65 -4.86
C LEU A 37 30.77 -21.41 -5.43
N GLU A 38 30.28 -20.53 -4.56
CA GLU A 38 29.49 -19.34 -4.90
C GLU A 38 30.29 -18.26 -5.65
N ARG A 39 31.63 -18.33 -5.63
CA ARG A 39 32.48 -17.49 -6.49
C ARG A 39 32.22 -17.68 -7.99
N SER A 40 31.73 -18.85 -8.39
CA SER A 40 31.54 -19.20 -9.81
C SER A 40 30.15 -19.74 -10.14
N HIS A 41 29.43 -20.32 -9.18
CA HIS A 41 28.14 -20.98 -9.42
C HIS A 41 27.09 -20.52 -8.40
N VAL A 42 25.86 -20.32 -8.86
CA VAL A 42 24.72 -20.08 -7.96
C VAL A 42 24.21 -21.41 -7.42
N LEU A 43 24.02 -21.49 -6.11
CA LEU A 43 23.40 -22.64 -5.45
C LEU A 43 21.90 -22.39 -5.29
N PHE A 44 21.07 -23.15 -5.99
CA PHE A 44 19.61 -22.98 -5.95
C PHE A 44 18.95 -23.44 -4.65
N VAL A 45 19.65 -24.27 -3.86
CA VAL A 45 19.18 -24.74 -2.54
C VAL A 45 20.23 -24.34 -1.51
N ASN A 46 20.10 -23.12 -0.99
CA ASN A 46 20.94 -22.60 0.09
C ASN A 46 20.07 -21.77 1.06
N ALA A 47 20.20 -22.03 2.37
CA ALA A 47 19.48 -21.33 3.44
C ALA A 47 20.34 -20.26 4.13
N HIS A 48 21.33 -19.72 3.41
CA HIS A 48 22.23 -18.68 3.91
C HIS A 48 21.49 -17.34 4.12
N HIS A 49 21.67 -16.73 5.29
CA HIS A 49 21.18 -15.39 5.62
C HIS A 49 22.25 -14.61 6.40
N LYS A 50 22.24 -13.28 6.26
CA LYS A 50 23.13 -12.40 7.04
C LYS A 50 22.44 -12.03 8.36
N PRO A 51 23.15 -12.04 9.51
CA PRO A 51 22.63 -11.46 10.73
C PRO A 51 22.33 -9.96 10.48
N TYR A 52 21.26 -9.47 11.07
CA TYR A 52 20.83 -8.08 10.95
C TYR A 52 21.06 -7.33 12.26
N VAL A 53 21.22 -6.01 12.17
CA VAL A 53 21.26 -5.13 13.34
C VAL A 53 19.86 -5.06 13.93
N ALA A 54 19.73 -5.19 15.26
CA ALA A 54 18.44 -5.14 15.93
C ALA A 54 17.77 -3.77 15.69
N ILE A 55 16.57 -3.80 15.11
CA ILE A 55 15.74 -2.62 14.79
C ILE A 55 14.32 -2.94 15.26
N ALA A 56 13.64 -1.93 15.81
CA ALA A 56 12.23 -1.99 16.15
C ALA A 56 11.52 -0.73 15.65
N PHE A 57 10.24 -0.86 15.32
CA PHE A 57 9.40 0.25 14.87
C PHE A 57 8.09 0.26 15.65
N GLN A 58 7.57 1.46 15.89
CA GLN A 58 6.28 1.70 16.53
C GLN A 58 5.65 2.95 15.93
N TYR A 59 4.35 2.90 15.64
CA TYR A 59 3.59 4.08 15.23
C TYR A 59 3.22 4.92 16.45
N PHE A 60 3.39 6.23 16.30
CA PHE A 60 2.91 7.24 17.24
C PHE A 60 1.81 8.07 16.59
N LYS A 61 0.77 8.37 17.35
CA LYS A 61 -0.30 9.26 16.91
C LYS A 61 -0.04 10.68 17.40
N VAL A 62 -0.07 11.64 16.48
CA VAL A 62 -0.09 13.08 16.77
C VAL A 62 -1.38 13.65 16.20
N SER A 63 -2.04 14.54 16.95
CA SER A 63 -3.34 15.10 16.56
C SER A 63 -3.25 16.61 16.43
N ALA A 64 -3.87 17.16 15.38
CA ALA A 64 -4.13 18.58 15.25
C ALA A 64 -5.51 18.92 15.85
N ASN A 65 -5.67 20.12 16.39
CA ASN A 65 -6.91 20.58 17.00
C ASN A 65 -7.63 21.59 16.09
N ASN A 66 -8.96 21.60 16.13
CA ASN A 66 -9.81 22.58 15.43
C ASN A 66 -9.59 22.65 13.91
N VAL A 67 -9.31 21.52 13.27
CA VAL A 67 -9.13 21.44 11.81
C VAL A 67 -10.47 21.65 11.10
N THR A 68 -10.48 22.52 10.10
CA THR A 68 -11.62 22.79 9.22
C THR A 68 -11.25 22.55 7.76
N LEU A 69 -12.23 22.36 6.88
CA LEU A 69 -11.94 22.28 5.45
C LEU A 69 -11.44 23.63 4.94
N GLY A 70 -10.40 23.62 4.10
CA GLY A 70 -9.80 24.82 3.52
C GLY A 70 -8.85 25.59 4.45
N SER A 71 -8.53 25.06 5.64
CA SER A 71 -7.49 25.62 6.51
C SER A 71 -6.16 24.88 6.36
N ASP A 72 -5.07 25.58 6.57
CA ASP A 72 -3.74 24.97 6.72
C ASP A 72 -3.63 24.21 8.04
N VAL A 73 -3.03 23.02 7.99
CA VAL A 73 -2.81 22.18 9.17
C VAL A 73 -1.32 21.87 9.29
N SER A 74 -0.71 22.32 10.38
CA SER A 74 0.69 22.01 10.71
C SER A 74 0.76 20.97 11.82
N ILE A 75 1.59 19.94 11.62
CA ILE A 75 1.83 18.88 12.60
C ILE A 75 3.33 18.86 12.91
N SER A 76 3.69 19.05 14.18
CA SER A 76 5.06 18.87 14.63
C SER A 76 5.37 17.38 14.78
N ILE A 77 6.48 16.92 14.20
CA ILE A 77 6.96 15.55 14.34
C ILE A 77 7.72 15.44 15.66
N PRO A 78 7.23 14.66 16.64
CA PRO A 78 7.91 14.49 17.92
C PRO A 78 9.15 13.60 17.79
N GLN A 79 10.19 13.92 18.57
CA GLN A 79 11.40 13.12 18.66
C GLN A 79 11.18 11.93 19.60
N TYR A 80 10.70 10.81 19.07
CA TYR A 80 10.53 9.55 19.83
C TYR A 80 11.58 8.49 19.51
N GLY A 81 11.94 8.34 18.24
CA GLY A 81 12.92 7.37 17.78
C GLY A 81 14.13 8.04 17.13
N ASP A 82 15.16 7.24 16.87
CA ASP A 82 16.35 7.71 16.14
C ASP A 82 16.04 8.06 14.68
N PHE A 83 15.02 7.42 14.11
CA PHE A 83 14.50 7.64 12.77
C PHE A 83 12.97 7.69 12.78
N PHE A 84 12.39 8.38 11.79
CA PHE A 84 10.99 8.23 11.44
C PHE A 84 10.86 7.82 9.97
N ALA A 85 9.83 7.05 9.67
CA ALA A 85 9.60 6.49 8.34
C ALA A 85 8.18 6.87 7.89
N ASP A 86 7.46 5.89 7.34
CA ASP A 86 6.15 6.10 6.75
C ASP A 86 5.14 6.77 7.69
N MET A 87 4.39 7.70 7.09
CA MET A 87 3.38 8.49 7.77
C MET A 87 2.04 8.32 7.06
N VAL A 88 0.97 8.29 7.86
CA VAL A 88 -0.41 8.23 7.38
C VAL A 88 -1.23 9.28 8.12
N ALA A 89 -2.00 10.06 7.36
CA ALA A 89 -2.95 11.01 7.92
C ALA A 89 -4.31 10.33 8.08
N ASN A 90 -4.79 10.24 9.32
CA ASN A 90 -6.17 9.85 9.60
C ASN A 90 -7.06 11.09 9.57
N VAL A 91 -8.00 11.15 8.62
CA VAL A 91 -8.94 12.27 8.46
C VAL A 91 -10.36 11.75 8.58
N VAL A 92 -11.16 12.36 9.47
CA VAL A 92 -12.56 12.02 9.65
C VAL A 92 -13.42 13.22 9.24
N ILE A 93 -14.22 13.05 8.19
CA ILE A 93 -15.23 14.03 7.78
C ILE A 93 -16.57 13.59 8.36
N ARG A 94 -17.12 14.40 9.27
CA ARG A 94 -18.43 14.12 9.86
C ARG A 94 -19.52 14.24 8.80
N ALA A 95 -20.53 13.37 8.90
CA ALA A 95 -21.70 13.46 8.04
C ALA A 95 -22.37 14.84 8.21
N PRO A 96 -22.62 15.59 7.12
CA PRO A 96 -23.30 16.87 7.20
C PRO A 96 -24.75 16.69 7.64
N THR A 97 -25.28 17.68 8.36
CA THR A 97 -26.74 17.79 8.54
C THR A 97 -27.32 18.43 7.28
N THR A 98 -28.26 17.74 6.63
CA THR A 98 -28.95 18.23 5.44
C THR A 98 -30.37 18.66 5.79
N SER A 99 -30.88 19.68 5.10
CA SER A 99 -32.26 20.14 5.25
C SER A 99 -32.78 20.62 3.89
N TYR A 100 -33.94 20.12 3.47
CA TYR A 100 -34.64 20.61 2.28
C TYR A 100 -35.35 21.94 2.59
N SER A 101 -35.26 22.90 1.68
CA SER A 101 -35.78 24.27 1.87
C SER A 101 -37.01 24.61 1.00
N GLY A 102 -37.52 23.64 0.23
CA GLY A 102 -38.73 23.81 -0.58
C GLY A 102 -40.01 23.43 0.16
N GLY A 103 -41.15 23.53 -0.53
CA GLY A 103 -42.41 22.97 -0.03
C GLY A 103 -42.42 21.46 -0.22
N PHE A 104 -42.66 20.70 0.85
CA PHE A 104 -42.76 19.24 0.79
C PHE A 104 -44.07 18.83 0.11
N GLY A 105 -43.97 18.15 -1.02
CA GLY A 105 -45.07 17.48 -1.71
C GLY A 105 -45.23 16.02 -1.27
N ASP A 106 -44.12 15.31 -1.07
CA ASP A 106 -44.09 13.95 -0.49
C ASP A 106 -42.70 13.60 0.11
N ASP A 107 -42.55 12.37 0.61
CA ASP A 107 -41.33 11.88 1.27
C ASP A 107 -40.11 11.79 0.32
N SER A 108 -40.29 11.91 -1.00
CA SER A 108 -39.18 11.96 -1.97
C SER A 108 -38.52 13.34 -2.07
N ASP A 109 -39.14 14.38 -1.49
CA ASP A 109 -38.57 15.73 -1.40
C ASP A 109 -37.49 15.81 -0.31
N CYS A 110 -36.34 15.20 -0.60
CA CYS A 110 -35.19 15.12 0.30
C CYS A 110 -33.91 15.63 -0.38
N VAL A 111 -32.91 16.00 0.44
CA VAL A 111 -31.58 16.34 -0.06
C VAL A 111 -30.73 15.08 -0.06
N ILE A 112 -30.35 14.62 -1.25
CA ILE A 112 -29.38 13.55 -1.43
C ILE A 112 -27.99 14.11 -1.76
N TYR A 113 -26.95 13.48 -1.25
CA TYR A 113 -25.56 13.87 -1.51
C TYR A 113 -24.64 12.67 -1.67
N ARG A 114 -23.46 12.95 -2.22
CA ARG A 114 -22.36 12.00 -2.37
C ARG A 114 -21.02 12.72 -2.19
N HIS A 115 -19.98 11.96 -1.86
CA HIS A 115 -18.61 12.42 -1.97
C HIS A 115 -18.14 12.34 -3.43
N CYS A 116 -17.11 13.12 -3.77
CA CYS A 116 -16.43 12.96 -5.05
C CYS A 116 -15.73 11.59 -5.12
N ASP A 117 -15.32 11.19 -6.31
CA ASP A 117 -14.41 10.05 -6.45
C ASP A 117 -13.07 10.36 -5.77
N TYR A 118 -12.51 9.36 -5.10
CA TYR A 118 -11.24 9.43 -4.36
C TYR A 118 -11.11 10.69 -3.48
N PRO A 119 -12.01 10.90 -2.50
CA PRO A 119 -11.97 12.11 -1.66
C PRO A 119 -10.64 12.27 -0.92
N GLY A 120 -9.97 11.17 -0.54
CA GLY A 120 -8.65 11.20 0.08
C GLY A 120 -7.51 11.68 -0.82
N GLU A 121 -7.64 11.53 -2.15
CA GLU A 121 -6.64 12.06 -3.11
C GLU A 121 -6.80 13.57 -3.31
N ARG A 122 -7.97 14.12 -2.98
CA ARG A 122 -8.34 15.51 -3.25
C ARG A 122 -8.33 16.41 -2.01
N ILE A 123 -8.52 15.85 -0.81
CA ILE A 123 -8.69 16.63 0.41
C ILE A 123 -7.46 17.45 0.79
N PHE A 124 -6.26 16.98 0.42
CA PHE A 124 -5.04 17.73 0.56
C PHE A 124 -4.73 18.42 -0.76
N ASP A 125 -4.92 19.74 -0.79
CA ASP A 125 -4.54 20.54 -1.95
C ASP A 125 -3.02 20.54 -2.14
N GLU A 126 -2.29 20.72 -1.03
CA GLU A 126 -0.84 20.61 -0.93
C GLU A 126 -0.44 19.88 0.36
N VAL A 127 0.62 19.07 0.27
CA VAL A 127 1.32 18.51 1.42
C VAL A 127 2.78 18.94 1.33
N ARG A 128 3.31 19.51 2.42
CA ARG A 128 4.70 19.97 2.51
C ARG A 128 5.43 19.33 3.70
N PHE A 129 6.68 18.99 3.49
CA PHE A 129 7.61 18.60 4.55
C PHE A 129 8.65 19.69 4.74
N GLU A 130 8.59 20.36 5.88
CA GLU A 130 9.42 21.52 6.21
C GLU A 130 10.37 21.20 7.37
N VAL A 131 11.63 21.59 7.25
CA VAL A 131 12.65 21.54 8.31
C VAL A 131 13.24 22.93 8.46
N ASN A 132 13.23 23.47 9.69
CA ASN A 132 13.68 24.84 9.97
C ASN A 132 13.02 25.89 9.03
N SER A 133 11.72 25.71 8.77
CA SER A 133 10.91 26.56 7.85
C SER A 133 11.38 26.55 6.39
N ASN A 134 12.25 25.62 6.01
CA ASN A 134 12.60 25.37 4.62
C ASN A 134 11.82 24.16 4.10
N PRO A 135 11.01 24.28 3.04
CA PRO A 135 10.36 23.14 2.41
C PRO A 135 11.42 22.27 1.73
N ILE A 136 11.55 21.03 2.21
CA ILE A 136 12.44 20.03 1.60
C ILE A 136 11.75 19.36 0.43
N ASP A 137 10.47 19.05 0.59
CA ASP A 137 9.64 18.43 -0.44
C ASP A 137 8.18 18.86 -0.27
N SER A 138 7.47 18.90 -1.40
CA SER A 138 6.08 19.31 -1.46
C SER A 138 5.42 18.69 -2.69
N TYR A 139 4.16 18.30 -2.54
CA TYR A 139 3.37 17.80 -3.66
C TYR A 139 1.90 18.18 -3.50
N THR A 140 1.17 18.14 -4.60
CA THR A 140 -0.25 18.51 -4.65
C THR A 140 -1.14 17.29 -4.81
N SER A 141 -2.46 17.51 -4.79
CA SER A 141 -3.48 16.47 -5.04
C SER A 141 -3.26 15.66 -6.33
N GLU A 142 -2.67 16.26 -7.37
CA GLU A 142 -2.41 15.58 -8.65
C GLU A 142 -1.42 14.42 -8.50
N THR A 143 -0.45 14.54 -7.59
CA THR A 143 0.54 13.51 -7.31
C THR A 143 -0.12 12.22 -6.80
N TYR A 144 -1.20 12.33 -6.01
CA TYR A 144 -1.95 11.14 -5.58
C TYR A 144 -2.60 10.40 -6.74
N VAL A 145 -3.13 11.13 -7.73
CA VAL A 145 -3.75 10.54 -8.91
C VAL A 145 -2.70 9.80 -9.75
N LEU A 146 -1.54 10.41 -9.96
CA LEU A 146 -0.42 9.78 -10.66
C LEU A 146 0.09 8.55 -9.90
N HIS A 147 0.28 8.67 -8.59
CA HIS A 147 0.71 7.55 -7.75
C HIS A 147 -0.27 6.37 -7.83
N ARG A 148 -1.58 6.63 -7.76
CA ARG A 148 -2.58 5.57 -7.93
C ARG A 148 -2.48 4.88 -9.29
N GLN A 149 -2.26 5.63 -10.37
CA GLN A 149 -2.24 5.07 -11.72
C GLN A 149 -0.96 4.29 -12.02
N PHE A 150 0.19 4.75 -11.53
CA PHE A 150 1.50 4.23 -11.92
C PHE A 150 2.20 3.40 -10.84
N ASN A 151 1.88 3.61 -9.56
CA ASN A 151 2.63 3.02 -8.45
C ASN A 151 1.80 2.10 -7.56
N VAL A 152 0.47 2.19 -7.59
CA VAL A 152 -0.40 1.28 -6.83
C VAL A 152 -0.68 0.02 -7.67
N PRO A 153 -0.12 -1.15 -7.29
CA PRO A 153 -0.36 -2.38 -8.03
C PRO A 153 -1.79 -2.90 -7.82
N GLN A 154 -2.27 -3.72 -8.75
CA GLN A 154 -3.66 -4.18 -8.78
C GLN A 154 -4.08 -4.93 -7.51
N ASP A 155 -3.17 -5.69 -6.89
CA ASP A 155 -3.38 -6.42 -5.64
C ASP A 155 -3.53 -5.50 -4.42
N LYS A 156 -3.03 -4.26 -4.49
CA LYS A 156 -3.14 -3.23 -3.43
C LYS A 156 -4.23 -2.20 -3.70
N LEU A 157 -4.75 -2.12 -4.93
CA LEU A 157 -5.75 -1.14 -5.32
C LEU A 157 -7.02 -1.19 -4.46
N ALA A 158 -7.46 -2.37 -4.04
CA ALA A 158 -8.62 -2.49 -3.15
C ALA A 158 -8.39 -1.86 -1.77
N ALA A 159 -7.18 -1.99 -1.21
CA ALA A 159 -6.82 -1.35 0.04
C ALA A 159 -6.65 0.16 -0.14
N TRP A 160 -6.01 0.59 -1.24
CA TRP A 160 -5.88 2.00 -1.59
C TRP A 160 -7.25 2.69 -1.71
N LYS A 161 -8.22 2.07 -2.38
CA LYS A 161 -9.59 2.58 -2.47
C LYS A 161 -10.20 2.81 -1.09
N ARG A 162 -10.03 1.88 -0.15
CA ARG A 162 -10.52 2.03 1.23
C ARG A 162 -9.82 3.19 1.96
N CYS A 163 -8.50 3.27 1.86
CA CYS A 163 -7.71 4.38 2.42
C CYS A 163 -8.18 5.75 1.93
N MET A 164 -8.50 5.84 0.63
CA MET A 164 -8.91 7.08 -0.02
C MET A 164 -10.41 7.35 0.00
N GLY A 165 -11.21 6.50 0.67
CA GLY A 165 -12.67 6.67 0.75
C GLY A 165 -13.42 6.40 -0.56
N GLN A 166 -12.81 5.65 -1.48
CA GLN A 166 -13.43 5.20 -2.73
C GLN A 166 -14.21 3.90 -2.51
N GLU A 167 -15.44 3.86 -3.01
CA GLU A 167 -16.27 2.67 -2.96
C GLU A 167 -15.74 1.51 -3.80
N THR A 168 -16.01 0.29 -3.33
CA THR A 168 -15.68 -0.95 -4.01
C THR A 168 -16.95 -1.69 -4.40
N PRO A 169 -16.99 -2.34 -5.57
CA PRO A 169 -18.16 -3.09 -6.00
C PRO A 169 -18.45 -4.26 -5.05
N MET A 170 -19.72 -4.49 -4.78
CA MET A 170 -20.24 -5.66 -4.09
C MET A 170 -20.80 -6.62 -5.13
N GLN A 171 -20.41 -7.90 -5.07
CA GLN A 171 -20.99 -8.90 -5.97
C GLN A 171 -22.37 -9.32 -5.48
N ALA A 172 -23.37 -9.18 -6.36
CA ALA A 172 -24.71 -9.71 -6.16
C ALA A 172 -24.96 -10.84 -7.16
N ARG A 173 -25.69 -11.86 -6.71
CA ARG A 173 -26.12 -12.99 -7.53
C ARG A 173 -27.63 -13.01 -7.54
N ASP A 174 -28.21 -13.08 -8.72
CA ASP A 174 -29.65 -13.25 -8.87
C ASP A 174 -30.07 -14.70 -8.58
N PHE A 175 -31.28 -14.88 -8.08
CA PHE A 175 -31.87 -16.20 -7.90
C PHE A 175 -32.11 -16.85 -9.27
N LEU A 176 -32.13 -18.18 -9.30
CA LEU A 176 -32.54 -18.89 -10.49
C LEU A 176 -34.03 -18.60 -10.70
N GLN A 177 -34.42 -18.09 -11.88
CA GLN A 177 -35.83 -18.00 -12.24
C GLN A 177 -36.43 -19.40 -12.21
N GLU A 178 -37.29 -19.67 -11.22
CA GLU A 178 -38.14 -20.86 -11.23
C GLU A 178 -39.21 -20.64 -12.30
N THR A 179 -38.92 -21.04 -13.54
CA THR A 179 -39.97 -21.18 -14.53
C THR A 179 -40.85 -22.33 -14.04
N GLY A 180 -42.10 -22.05 -13.65
CA GLY A 180 -43.11 -23.06 -13.28
C GLY A 180 -43.48 -24.05 -14.39
N GLY A 181 -42.64 -24.19 -15.42
CA GLY A 181 -42.76 -25.14 -16.52
C GLY A 181 -41.69 -26.22 -16.41
N THR A 182 -42.14 -27.43 -16.10
CA THR A 182 -41.38 -28.67 -16.25
C THR A 182 -40.86 -28.78 -17.70
N LYS A 183 -39.55 -28.58 -17.93
CA LYS A 183 -38.74 -29.31 -18.95
C LYS A 183 -37.29 -28.86 -19.22
N ALA A 184 -36.75 -27.77 -18.66
CA ALA A 184 -35.33 -27.42 -18.86
C ALA A 184 -34.58 -27.33 -17.53
N PRO A 185 -33.41 -28.00 -17.36
CA PRO A 185 -32.56 -27.74 -16.20
C PRO A 185 -32.04 -26.30 -16.26
N VAL A 186 -32.19 -25.54 -15.18
CA VAL A 186 -31.63 -24.18 -15.09
C VAL A 186 -30.11 -24.30 -15.00
N THR A 187 -29.39 -23.82 -16.02
CA THR A 187 -27.93 -23.98 -16.17
C THR A 187 -27.14 -22.67 -16.10
N LYS A 188 -27.82 -21.54 -15.93
CA LYS A 188 -27.23 -20.20 -15.92
C LYS A 188 -27.76 -19.38 -14.77
N HIS A 189 -26.93 -18.47 -14.27
CA HIS A 189 -27.27 -17.51 -13.24
C HIS A 189 -26.60 -16.17 -13.53
N THR A 190 -27.20 -15.08 -13.08
CA THR A 190 -26.65 -13.73 -13.26
C THR A 190 -25.79 -13.36 -12.06
N LYS A 191 -24.61 -12.81 -12.33
CA LYS A 191 -23.81 -12.06 -11.36
C LYS A 191 -23.74 -10.61 -11.81
N THR A 192 -23.92 -9.68 -10.89
CA THR A 192 -23.80 -8.25 -11.13
C THR A 192 -22.98 -7.60 -10.02
N GLU A 193 -22.46 -6.41 -10.28
CA GLU A 193 -21.76 -5.60 -9.30
C GLU A 193 -22.65 -4.42 -8.89
N ILE A 194 -22.76 -4.19 -7.58
CA ILE A 194 -23.56 -3.13 -6.98
C ILE A 194 -22.65 -2.22 -6.18
N TYR A 195 -22.87 -0.91 -6.30
CA TYR A 195 -22.16 0.12 -5.55
C TYR A 195 -23.10 0.73 -4.52
N ASN A 196 -22.58 0.93 -3.31
CA ASN A 196 -23.35 1.49 -2.19
C ASN A 196 -22.43 2.18 -1.17
N GLY A 197 -21.33 2.80 -1.63
CA GLY A 197 -20.39 3.50 -0.78
C GLY A 197 -20.66 5.00 -0.74
N TYR A 198 -19.60 5.77 -0.51
CA TYR A 198 -19.64 7.23 -0.34
C TYR A 198 -19.88 8.00 -1.65
N GLN A 199 -19.63 7.38 -2.80
CA GLN A 199 -19.88 7.95 -4.14
C GLN A 199 -21.31 7.70 -4.64
N THR A 200 -22.08 6.87 -3.93
CA THR A 200 -23.51 6.66 -4.20
C THR A 200 -24.33 7.77 -3.55
N PHE A 201 -25.31 8.33 -4.27
CA PHE A 201 -26.23 9.34 -3.71
C PHE A 201 -27.12 8.75 -2.61
N LYS A 202 -27.15 9.39 -1.45
CA LYS A 202 -27.96 8.99 -0.30
C LYS A 202 -28.43 10.22 0.46
N GLU A 203 -29.54 10.09 1.19
CA GLU A 203 -30.00 11.11 2.14
C GLU A 203 -29.03 11.29 3.30
N THR A 204 -28.41 10.19 3.73
CA THR A 204 -27.43 10.18 4.82
C THR A 204 -26.26 9.24 4.50
N HIS A 205 -25.08 9.66 4.93
CA HIS A 205 -23.86 8.85 4.96
C HIS A 205 -23.36 8.73 6.39
N ASN A 206 -22.58 7.69 6.68
CA ASN A 206 -21.81 7.63 7.92
C ASN A 206 -20.64 8.63 7.86
N ASP A 207 -19.95 8.84 8.98
CA ASP A 207 -18.70 9.62 9.00
C ASP A 207 -17.66 8.98 8.06
N LEU A 208 -17.16 9.77 7.13
CA LEU A 208 -16.13 9.34 6.18
C LEU A 208 -14.77 9.31 6.88
N ASN A 209 -14.23 8.10 7.04
CA ASN A 209 -12.92 7.87 7.65
C ASN A 209 -11.88 7.55 6.58
N LEU A 210 -10.87 8.39 6.47
CA LEU A 210 -9.79 8.32 5.48
C LEU A 210 -8.46 8.02 6.19
N TRP A 211 -7.63 7.21 5.54
CA TRP A 211 -6.28 6.87 5.97
C TRP A 211 -5.33 7.13 4.81
N ILE A 212 -4.90 8.38 4.68
CA ILE A 212 -4.19 8.89 3.50
C ILE A 212 -2.68 8.74 3.75
N PRO A 213 -1.98 7.83 3.06
CA PRO A 213 -0.53 7.69 3.20
C PRO A 213 0.14 8.94 2.62
N LEU A 214 1.12 9.52 3.31
CA LEU A 214 1.92 10.60 2.72
C LEU A 214 2.95 9.99 1.75
N LEU A 215 3.28 10.72 0.68
CA LEU A 215 4.03 10.20 -0.47
C LEU A 215 5.46 10.73 -0.55
N PHE A 216 6.09 11.00 0.59
CA PHE A 216 7.50 11.36 0.65
C PHE A 216 8.41 10.15 0.34
N TRP A 217 9.64 10.42 -0.11
CA TRP A 217 10.60 9.36 -0.45
C TRP A 217 10.83 8.38 0.73
N PHE A 218 10.92 8.91 1.96
CA PHE A 218 11.13 8.12 3.19
C PHE A 218 9.89 7.34 3.65
N ASN A 219 8.71 7.62 3.07
CA ASN A 219 7.50 6.84 3.34
C ASN A 219 7.40 5.58 2.47
N THR A 220 8.04 5.61 1.30
CA THR A 220 7.97 4.49 0.35
C THR A 220 9.02 3.41 0.61
N ASP A 221 10.11 3.77 1.31
CA ASP A 221 11.24 2.89 1.55
C ASP A 221 11.82 3.09 2.96
N ILE A 222 11.68 2.06 3.80
CA ILE A 222 12.21 2.06 5.18
C ILE A 222 13.73 2.23 5.24
N ARG A 223 14.47 1.90 4.16
CA ARG A 223 15.92 2.10 4.10
C ARG A 223 16.29 3.58 4.01
N LEU A 224 15.34 4.42 3.63
CA LEU A 224 15.47 5.87 3.53
C LEU A 224 14.77 6.60 4.67
N ALA A 225 14.49 5.90 5.79
CA ALA A 225 13.92 6.51 6.98
C ALA A 225 14.72 7.76 7.38
N PHE A 226 14.00 8.83 7.69
CA PHE A 226 14.59 10.13 7.95
C PHE A 226 15.22 10.14 9.35
N PRO A 227 16.49 10.54 9.50
CA PRO A 227 17.15 10.61 10.80
C PRO A 227 16.55 11.75 11.63
N SER A 228 16.12 11.45 12.85
CA SER A 228 15.58 12.47 13.77
C SER A 228 16.67 13.26 14.50
N VAL A 229 17.93 12.81 14.41
CA VAL A 229 19.10 13.45 15.00
C VAL A 229 19.92 14.15 13.92
N SER A 230 19.46 15.32 13.49
CA SER A 230 20.21 16.24 12.61
C SER A 230 19.72 17.66 12.77
#